data_AF-A0A2A3YH75-F1
#
_entry.id   AF-A0A2A3YH75-F1
#
_cell.length_a   1.000
_cell.length_b   1.000
_cell.length_c   1.000
_cell.angle_alpha   90.00
_cell.angle_beta   90.00
_cell.angle_gamma   90.00
#
_symmetry.space_group_name_H-M   'P 1'
#
loop_
_entity.id
_entity.type
_entity.pdbx_description
1 polymer ?
#
loop_
_entity_poly.entity_id
_entity_poly.type
_entity_poly.pdbx_seq_one_letter_code
_entity_poly.pdbx_strand_id
1 'polypeptide(L)' 'MSTQAKLADLLLREAGRGGLWEWAMDERRSVSPAPWDEVAQRLAEVTDGDIKIGGAMLRRWVSDAEAKKRTH' A
#
# COMPACT_ATOMS: atom_id res chain seq x y z
N MET A 1 -6.59 2.66 -10.38
CA MET A 1 -5.83 1.46 -9.93
C MET A 1 -5.36 0.60 -11.09
N SER A 2 -4.04 0.46 -11.22
CA SER A 2 -3.35 -0.46 -12.13
C SER A 2 -3.49 -1.92 -11.69
N THR A 3 -3.11 -2.87 -12.55
CA THR A 3 -3.10 -4.31 -12.25
C THR A 3 -2.22 -4.65 -11.04
N GLN A 4 -1.04 -4.06 -10.93
CA GLN A 4 -0.14 -4.26 -9.78
C GLN A 4 -0.74 -3.73 -8.47
N ALA A 5 -1.50 -2.63 -8.49
CA ALA A 5 -2.17 -2.12 -7.30
C ALA A 5 -3.24 -3.09 -6.78
N LYS A 6 -3.94 -3.77 -7.70
CA LYS A 6 -4.92 -4.80 -7.34
C LYS A 6 -4.24 -6.06 -6.78
N LEU A 7 -3.10 -6.45 -7.36
CA LEU A 7 -2.30 -7.56 -6.87
C LEU A 7 -1.77 -7.27 -5.45
N ALA A 8 -1.23 -6.07 -5.21
CA ALA A 8 -0.78 -5.66 -3.87
C ALA A 8 -1.91 -5.70 -2.82
N ASP A 9 -3.11 -5.23 -3.19
CA ASP A 9 -4.29 -5.32 -2.30
C ASP A 9 -4.68 -6.77 -1.98
N LEU A 10 -4.58 -7.67 -2.95
CA LEU A 10 -4.82 -9.11 -2.77
C LEU A 10 -3.79 -9.75 -1.84
N LEU A 11 -2.49 -9.53 -2.10
CA LEU A 11 -1.42 -10.10 -1.28
C LEU A 11 -1.50 -9.63 0.18
N LEU A 12 -1.84 -8.36 0.41
CA LEU A 12 -2.02 -7.83 1.77
C LEU A 12 -3.23 -8.44 2.49
N ARG A 13 -4.31 -8.73 1.77
CA ARG A 13 -5.48 -9.45 2.30
C ARG A 13 -5.13 -10.88 2.66
N GLU A 14 -4.43 -11.60 1.78
CA GLU A 14 -3.98 -12.97 2.03
C GLU A 14 -3.03 -13.04 3.23
N ALA A 15 -2.18 -12.04 3.42
CA ALA A 15 -1.30 -11.90 4.59
C ALA A 15 -2.04 -11.47 5.88
N GLY A 16 -3.36 -11.30 5.86
CA GLY A 16 -4.17 -10.92 7.02
C GLY A 16 -4.00 -9.46 7.47
N ARG A 17 -3.48 -8.58 6.62
CA ARG A 17 -3.18 -7.17 6.95
C ARG A 17 -4.29 -6.19 6.56
N GLY A 18 -5.49 -6.70 6.28
CA GLY A 18 -6.61 -5.89 5.78
C GLY A 18 -6.48 -5.67 4.28
N GLY A 19 -6.51 -4.43 3.80
CA GLY A 19 -6.23 -4.06 2.40
C GLY A 19 -5.15 -2.99 2.26
N LEU A 20 -4.79 -2.67 1.01
CA LEU A 20 -3.69 -1.75 0.67
C LEU A 20 -3.76 -0.41 1.39
N TRP A 21 -4.97 0.16 1.50
CA TRP A 21 -5.18 1.43 2.18
C TRP A 21 -4.98 1.34 3.70
N GLU A 22 -5.53 0.29 4.32
CA GLU A 22 -5.48 0.10 5.78
C GLU A 22 -4.04 -0.13 6.23
N TRP A 23 -3.36 -1.03 5.54
CA TRP A 23 -1.95 -1.33 5.77
C TRP A 23 -1.08 -0.08 5.58
N ALA A 24 -1.22 0.63 4.46
CA ALA A 24 -0.37 1.81 4.19
C ALA A 24 -0.60 2.95 5.20
N MET A 25 -1.83 3.11 5.72
CA MET A 25 -2.10 4.07 6.78
C MET A 25 -1.51 3.64 8.13
N ASP A 26 -1.54 2.35 8.43
CA ASP A 26 -0.97 1.80 9.67
C ASP A 26 0.55 1.95 9.70
N GLU A 27 1.23 1.56 8.61
CA GLU A 27 2.68 1.76 8.44
C GLU A 27 3.07 3.23 8.57
N ARG A 28 2.31 4.14 7.93
CA ARG A 28 2.56 5.58 8.00
C ARG A 28 2.35 6.15 9.40
N ARG A 29 1.48 5.56 10.23
CA ARG A 29 1.31 5.95 11.64
C ARG A 29 2.41 5.37 12.53
N SER A 30 2.91 4.19 12.21
CA SER A 30 3.98 3.52 12.96
C SER A 30 5.34 4.22 12.80
N VAL A 31 5.51 5.08 11.79
CA VAL A 31 6.78 5.75 11.50
C VAL A 31 6.51 7.22 11.20
N SER A 32 6.80 8.11 12.17
CA SER A 32 6.55 9.55 12.05
C SER A 32 7.84 10.31 11.72
N PRO A 33 7.97 10.96 10.54
CA PRO A 33 7.25 10.77 9.29
C PRO A 33 8.09 9.93 8.31
N ALA A 34 7.72 8.66 8.08
CA ALA A 34 8.36 7.89 7.02
C ALA A 34 8.03 8.51 5.65
N PRO A 35 9.05 8.83 4.83
CA PRO A 35 8.81 9.13 3.43
C PRO A 35 8.08 7.94 2.80
N TRP A 36 7.20 8.20 1.84
CA TRP A 36 6.46 7.15 1.13
C TRP A 36 7.38 6.10 0.50
N ASP A 37 8.64 6.43 0.27
CA ASP A 37 9.67 5.51 -0.21
C ASP A 37 10.00 4.41 0.81
N GLU A 38 10.05 4.70 2.11
CA GLU A 38 10.23 3.68 3.15
C GLU A 38 9.02 2.74 3.23
N VAL A 39 7.81 3.30 3.12
CA VAL A 39 6.58 2.49 3.09
C VAL A 39 6.55 1.63 1.83
N ALA A 40 7.05 2.13 0.70
CA ALA A 40 7.15 1.37 -0.53
C ALA A 40 8.20 0.25 -0.45
N GLN A 41 9.30 0.47 0.27
CA GLN A 41 10.28 -0.57 0.55
C GLN A 41 9.69 -1.67 1.45
N ARG A 42 8.98 -1.30 2.52
CA ARG A 42 8.27 -2.28 3.36
C ARG A 42 7.20 -3.05 2.58
N LEU A 43 6.53 -2.40 1.63
CA LEU A 43 5.57 -3.07 0.76
C LEU A 43 6.26 -4.15 -0.08
N ALA A 44 7.45 -3.87 -0.61
CA ALA A 44 8.23 -4.87 -1.33
C ALA A 44 8.63 -6.03 -0.41
N GLU A 45 9.06 -5.76 0.82
CA GLU A 45 9.41 -6.80 1.80
C GLU A 45 8.21 -7.68 2.18
N VAL A 46 7.03 -7.08 2.41
CA VAL A 46 5.80 -7.81 2.78
C VAL A 46 5.20 -8.59 1.61
N THR A 47 5.53 -8.21 0.38
CA THR A 47 5.08 -8.89 -0.84
C THR A 47 6.16 -9.77 -1.46
N ASP A 48 7.17 -10.19 -0.68
CA ASP A 48 8.30 -11.03 -1.14
C ASP A 48 9.01 -10.51 -2.41
N GLY A 49 8.95 -9.19 -2.63
CA GLY A 49 9.54 -8.50 -3.77
C GLY A 49 8.68 -8.49 -5.05
N ASP A 50 7.46 -9.03 -5.02
CA ASP A 50 6.54 -9.03 -6.17
C ASP A 50 6.09 -7.62 -6.55
N ILE A 51 6.00 -6.72 -5.56
CA ILE A 51 5.63 -5.33 -5.75
C ILE A 51 6.84 -4.43 -5.46
N LYS A 52 7.48 -3.94 -6.52
CA LYS A 52 8.56 -2.94 -6.44
C LYS A 52 8.11 -1.63 -7.06
N ILE A 53 7.82 -0.64 -6.22
CA ILE A 53 7.38 0.69 -6.63
C ILE A 53 8.09 1.78 -5.80
N GLY A 54 8.10 3.01 -6.30
CA GLY A 54 8.54 4.18 -5.53
C GLY A 54 7.40 4.81 -4.71
N GLY A 55 7.76 5.67 -3.76
CA GLY A 55 6.82 6.30 -2.84
C GLY A 55 5.77 7.18 -3.51
N ALA A 56 6.11 7.86 -4.61
CA ALA A 56 5.14 8.65 -5.38
C ALA A 56 4.01 7.79 -5.97
N MET A 57 4.35 6.58 -6.44
CA MET A 57 3.39 5.62 -6.99
C MET A 57 2.49 5.06 -5.88
N LEU A 58 3.11 4.69 -4.75
CA LEU A 58 2.39 4.19 -3.58
C LEU A 58 1.38 5.23 -3.06
N ARG A 59 1.80 6.50 -2.92
CA ARG A 59 0.93 7.60 -2.50
C ARG A 59 -0.30 7.72 -3.39
N ARG A 60 -0.13 7.62 -4.72
CA ARG A 60 -1.25 7.66 -5.67
C ARG A 60 -2.19 6.47 -5.49
N TRP A 61 -1.67 5.27 -5.29
CA TRP A 61 -2.50 4.07 -5.08
C TRP A 61 -3.33 4.16 -3.81
N VAL A 62 -2.74 4.71 -2.74
CA VAL A 62 -3.44 4.94 -1.47
C VAL A 62 -4.55 5.98 -1.65
N SER A 63 -4.30 7.09 -2.36
CA SER A 63 -5.35 8.06 -2.69
C SER A 63 -6.49 7.45 -3.52
N ASP A 64 -6.17 6.65 -4.54
CA ASP A 64 -7.17 5.94 -5.35
C ASP A 64 -8.01 4.97 -4.50
N ALA A 65 -7.37 4.25 -3.58
CA ALA A 65 -8.03 3.28 -2.70
C ALA A 65 -8.93 3.98 -1.67
N GLU A 66 -8.50 5.14 -1.13
CA GLU A 66 -9.32 5.96 -0.25
C GLU A 66 -10.57 6.48 -0.98
N ALA A 67 -10.41 6.98 -2.21
CA ALA A 67 -11.52 7.49 -3.02
C ALA A 67 -12.58 6.42 -3.25
N LYS A 68 -12.16 5.17 -3.53
CA LYS A 68 -13.06 4.01 -3.68
C LYS A 68 -13.77 3.64 -2.38
N LYS A 69 -13.10 3.70 -1.23
CA LYS A 69 -13.71 3.44 0.08
C LYS A 69 -14.80 4.46 0.43
N ARG A 70 -14.69 5.71 -0.03
CA ARG A 70 -15.68 6.77 0.22
C ARG A 70 -16.90 6.72 -0.70
N THR A 71 -16.86 5.95 -1.79
CA THR A 71 -17.96 5.83 -2.76
C THR A 71 -18.85 4.60 -2.53
N HIS A 72 -18.60 3.84 -1.46
CA HIS A 72 -19.35 2.66 -1.01
C HIS A 72 -19.82 2.86 0.42
#